data_AF-N1UWA3-F1
#
_entry.id   AF-N1UWA3-F1
#
_cell.length_a   1.000
_cell.length_b   1.000
_cell.length_c   1.000
_cell.angle_alpha   90.00
_cell.angle_beta   90.00
_cell.angle_gamma   90.00
#
_symmetry.space_group_name_H-M   'P 1'
#
loop_
_entity.id
_entity.type
_entity.pdbx_description
1 polymer ?
#
loop_
_entity_poly.entity_id
_entity_poly.type
_entity_poly.pdbx_seq_one_letter_code
_entity_poly.pdbx_strand_id
1 'polypeptide(L)' 'MRTHTPIAQLEARDRPREKMSRVGVRRLRDAECLALVIGSGTREASSLELGQLILKKTGGPAGLMAADAEALRRIPGV' A
#
# COMPACT_ATOMS: atom_id res chain seq x y z
N MET A 1 -9.85 -15.27 -12.30
CA MET A 1 -9.39 -14.81 -10.98
C MET A 1 -8.17 -13.95 -11.22
N ARG A 2 -8.20 -12.64 -10.92
CA ARG A 2 -7.00 -11.81 -11.06
C ARG A 2 -6.07 -12.17 -9.90
N THR A 3 -5.02 -12.92 -10.21
CA THR A 3 -3.93 -13.24 -9.28
C THR A 3 -3.13 -11.96 -9.10
N HIS A 4 -3.32 -11.29 -7.97
CA HIS A 4 -2.38 -10.28 -7.52
C HIS A 4 -1.06 -10.95 -7.12
N THR A 5 0.05 -10.22 -7.19
CA THR A 5 1.35 -10.75 -6.74
C THR A 5 1.44 -10.62 -5.23
N PRO A 6 1.48 -11.71 -4.44
CA PRO A 6 1.70 -11.64 -3.01
C PRO A 6 3.06 -10.99 -2.71
N ILE A 7 3.15 -10.22 -1.61
CA ILE A 7 4.42 -9.57 -1.21
C ILE A 7 5.56 -10.60 -1.08
N ALA A 8 5.27 -11.81 -0.61
CA ALA A 8 6.25 -12.88 -0.49
C ALA A 8 6.87 -13.33 -1.82
N GLN A 9 6.18 -13.12 -2.96
CA GLN A 9 6.69 -13.43 -4.30
C GLN A 9 7.53 -12.30 -4.91
N LEU A 10 7.55 -11.12 -4.29
CA LEU A 10 8.49 -10.07 -4.69
C LEU A 10 9.91 -10.49 -4.31
N GLU A 11 10.87 -10.03 -5.11
CA GLU A 11 12.27 -10.06 -4.75
C GLU A 11 12.45 -9.43 -3.36
N ALA A 12 13.30 -10.03 -2.52
CA ALA A 12 13.50 -9.57 -1.14
C ALA A 12 13.85 -8.08 -1.07
N ARG A 13 14.49 -7.54 -2.11
CA ARG A 13 14.84 -6.12 -2.18
C ARG A 13 13.68 -5.16 -2.44
N ASP A 14 12.58 -5.67 -2.98
CA ASP A 14 11.40 -4.91 -3.37
C ASP A 14 10.25 -5.09 -2.37
N ARG A 15 10.35 -6.08 -1.46
CA ARG A 15 9.43 -6.23 -0.34
C ARG A 15 9.51 -5.02 0.60
N PRO A 16 8.40 -4.38 0.98
CA PRO A 16 8.44 -3.11 1.71
C PRO A 16 9.20 -3.15 3.05
N ARG A 17 9.05 -4.22 3.85
CA ARG A 17 9.69 -4.33 5.17
C ARG A 17 11.20 -4.50 5.04
N GLU A 18 11.63 -5.35 4.12
CA GLU A 18 13.03 -5.65 3.83
C GLU A 18 13.72 -4.46 3.17
N LYS A 19 13.03 -3.79 2.23
CA LYS A 19 13.49 -2.52 1.66
C LYS A 19 13.66 -1.45 2.75
N MET A 20 12.68 -1.29 3.64
CA MET A 20 12.79 -0.35 4.78
C MET A 20 13.99 -0.67 5.67
N SER A 21 14.18 -1.94 6.03
CA SER A 21 15.32 -2.39 6.83
C SER A 21 16.67 -2.06 6.16
N ARG A 22 16.77 -2.25 4.84
CA ARG A 22 18.01 -1.99 4.09
C ARG A 22 18.30 -0.51 3.84
N VAL A 23 17.30 0.27 3.42
CA VAL A 23 17.51 1.62 2.86
C VAL A 23 16.84 2.75 3.65
N GLY A 24 16.11 2.40 4.72
CA GLY A 24 15.38 3.35 5.56
C GLY A 24 14.07 3.86 4.95
N VAL A 25 13.18 4.37 5.80
CA VAL A 25 11.83 4.82 5.42
C VAL A 25 11.83 5.93 4.35
N ARG A 26 12.84 6.82 4.38
CA ARG A 26 12.94 7.94 3.41
C ARG A 26 13.12 7.52 1.96
N ARG A 27 13.46 6.24 1.71
CA ARG A 27 13.64 5.68 0.37
C ARG A 27 12.47 4.82 -0.09
N LEU A 28 11.39 4.78 0.70
CA LEU A 28 10.13 4.16 0.32
C LEU A 28 9.27 5.15 -0.45
N ARG A 29 8.50 4.62 -1.40
CA ARG A 29 7.38 5.32 -2.01
C ARG A 29 6.24 5.39 -1.01
N ASP A 30 5.36 6.38 -1.15
CA ASP A 30 4.20 6.54 -0.26
C ASP A 30 3.34 5.27 -0.18
N ALA A 31 3.16 4.57 -1.30
CA ALA A 31 2.42 3.31 -1.34
C ALA A 31 3.11 2.19 -0.54
N GLU A 32 4.44 2.17 -0.49
CA GLU A 32 5.20 1.20 0.31
C GLU A 32 5.07 1.53 1.80
N CYS A 33 5.09 2.81 2.17
CA CYS A 33 4.81 3.25 3.54
C CYS A 33 3.40 2.86 3.97
N LEU A 34 2.40 3.11 3.12
CA LEU A 34 1.02 2.67 3.35
C LEU A 34 0.90 1.15 3.50
N ALA A 35 1.57 0.38 2.65
CA ALA A 35 1.59 -1.08 2.75
C ALA A 35 2.11 -1.58 4.10
N LEU A 36 3.08 -0.88 4.69
CA LEU A 36 3.59 -1.18 6.03
C LEU A 36 2.56 -0.87 7.13
N VAL A 37 1.86 0.26 7.03
CA VAL A 37 0.84 0.69 8.00
C VAL A 37 -0.38 -0.23 7.96
N ILE A 38 -0.86 -0.57 6.76
CA ILE A 38 -2.02 -1.46 6.59
C ILE A 38 -1.68 -2.89 7.00
N GLY A 39 -0.43 -3.32 6.79
CA GLY A 39 0.11 -4.59 7.27
C GLY A 39 -0.29 -5.82 6.44
N SER A 40 -1.49 -5.82 5.84
CA SER A 40 -2.00 -6.93 5.02
C SER A 40 -2.72 -6.44 3.76
N GLY A 41 -2.77 -7.30 2.75
CA GLY A 41 -3.62 -7.09 1.57
C GLY A 41 -5.04 -7.60 1.80
N THR A 42 -5.81 -7.65 0.71
CA THR A 42 -7.09 -8.36 0.62
C THR A 42 -6.91 -9.67 -0.14
N ARG A 43 -8.01 -10.41 -0.36
CA ARG A 43 -7.98 -11.59 -1.25
C ARG A 43 -7.66 -11.23 -2.70
N GLU A 44 -7.90 -9.98 -3.09
CA GLU A 44 -7.82 -9.52 -4.49
C GLU A 44 -6.63 -8.61 -4.76
N ALA A 45 -5.96 -8.09 -3.72
CA ALA A 45 -4.82 -7.18 -3.85
C ALA A 45 -3.83 -7.34 -2.69
N SER A 46 -2.53 -7.24 -2.96
CA SER A 46 -1.51 -7.13 -1.93
C SER A 46 -1.63 -5.82 -1.15
N SER A 47 -0.97 -5.72 0.02
CA SER A 47 -0.92 -4.47 0.79
C SER A 47 -0.29 -3.32 -0.01
N LEU A 48 0.64 -3.62 -0.91
CA LEU A 48 1.26 -2.64 -1.80
C LEU A 48 0.27 -2.13 -2.84
N GLU A 49 -0.48 -3.01 -3.49
CA GLU A 49 -1.52 -2.61 -4.45
C GLU A 49 -2.67 -1.86 -3.78
N LEU A 50 -3.05 -2.26 -2.57
CA LEU A 50 -4.04 -1.53 -1.78
C LEU A 50 -3.56 -0.12 -1.43
N GLY A 51 -2.31 0.04 -1.00
CA GLY A 51 -1.69 1.36 -0.78
C GLY A 51 -1.68 2.23 -2.04
N GLN A 52 -1.36 1.64 -3.20
CA GLN A 52 -1.43 2.34 -4.49
C GLN A 52 -2.86 2.75 -4.85
N LEU A 53 -3.85 1.87 -4.61
CA LEU A 53 -5.26 2.15 -4.86
C LEU A 53 -5.76 3.31 -3.99
N ILE A 54 -5.43 3.30 -2.69
CA ILE A 54 -5.80 4.36 -1.76
C ILE A 54 -5.26 5.70 -2.24
N LEU A 55 -3.96 5.78 -2.55
CA LEU A 55 -3.35 7.01 -3.06
C LEU A 55 -3.97 7.45 -4.38
N LYS A 56 -4.25 6.51 -5.29
CA LYS A 56 -4.90 6.84 -6.57
C LYS A 56 -6.31 7.40 -6.37
N LYS A 57 -7.09 6.84 -5.44
CA LYS A 57 -8.49 7.26 -5.17
C LYS A 57 -8.57 8.57 -4.40
N THR A 58 -7.59 8.84 -3.55
CA THR A 58 -7.52 10.07 -2.76
C THR A 58 -6.77 11.20 -3.46
N GLY A 59 -6.02 10.92 -4.53
CA GLY A 59 -5.23 11.94 -5.24
C GLY A 59 -3.84 12.18 -4.64
N GLY A 60 -3.27 11.17 -3.97
CA GLY A 60 -1.96 11.21 -3.34
C GLY A 60 -2.02 11.48 -1.83
N PRO A 61 -0.86 11.64 -1.17
CA PRO A 61 -0.79 11.75 0.29
C PRO A 61 -1.58 12.93 0.87
N ALA A 62 -1.56 14.08 0.19
CA ALA A 62 -2.31 15.25 0.63
C ALA A 62 -3.81 15.00 0.63
N GLY A 63 -4.33 14.35 -0.41
CA GLY A 63 -5.74 14.00 -0.49
C GLY A 63 -6.14 12.91 0.51
N LEU A 64 -5.22 11.97 0.82
CA LEU A 64 -5.44 10.99 1.88
C LEU A 64 -5.58 11.65 3.25
N MET A 65 -4.74 12.65 3.56
CA MET A 65 -4.85 13.39 4.84
C MET A 65 -6.13 14.21 4.96
N ALA A 66 -6.72 14.63 3.84
CA ALA A 66 -7.99 15.36 3.80
C ALA A 66 -9.22 14.45 3.74
N ALA A 67 -9.05 13.14 3.50
CA ALA A 67 -10.16 12.20 3.38
C ALA A 67 -10.77 11.88 4.75
N ASP A 68 -12.10 11.87 4.81
CA ASP A 68 -12.84 11.37 5.97
C ASP A 68 -13.02 9.84 5.92
N ALA A 69 -13.55 9.27 7.00
CA ALA A 69 -13.78 7.84 7.10
C ALA A 69 -14.80 7.32 6.07
N GLU A 70 -15.76 8.13 5.63
CA GLU A 70 -16.76 7.71 4.65
C GLU A 70 -16.14 7.60 3.25
N ALA A 71 -15.32 8.56 2.86
CA ALA A 71 -14.58 8.54 1.61
C ALA A 71 -13.64 7.32 1.54
N LEU A 72 -12.95 7.01 2.64
CA LEU A 72 -12.06 5.84 2.73
C LEU A 72 -12.82 4.51 2.62
N ARG A 73 -13.96 4.36 3.30
CA ARG A 73 -14.82 3.16 3.25
C ARG A 73 -15.36 2.82 1.86
N ARG A 74 -15.38 3.79 0.94
CA ARG A 74 -15.79 3.55 -0.46
C ARG A 74 -14.67 2.91 -1.30
N ILE A 75 -13.45 2.81 -0.76
CA ILE A 75 -12.30 2.18 -1.41
C ILE A 75 -12.32 0.68 -1.10
N PRO A 76 -12.38 -0.21 -2.10
CA PRO A 76 -12.37 -1.65 -1.86
C PRO A 76 -11.14 -2.09 -1.06
N GLY A 77 -11.35 -2.71 0.11
CA GLY A 77 -10.29 -3.23 0.97
C GLY A 77 -9.89 -2.32 2.14
N VAL A 78 -10.56 -1.19 2.33
CA VAL A 78 -10.41 -0.27 3.47
C VAL A 78 -11.69 -0.25 4.31
#